data_AF-A0A437UCH2-F1
#
_entry.id   AF-A0A437UCH2-F1
#
_cell.length_a   1.000
_cell.length_b   1.000
_cell.length_c   1.000
_cell.angle_alpha   90.00
_cell.angle_beta   90.00
_cell.angle_gamma   90.00
#
_symmetry.space_group_name_H-M   'P 1'
#
loop_
_entity.id
_entity.type
_entity.pdbx_description
1 polymer ?
#
loop_
_entity_poly.entity_id
_entity_poly.type
_entity_poly.pdbx_seq_one_letter_code
_entity_poly.pdbx_strand_id
1 'polypeptide(L)'
;MFSEKDFIVSDYSITFTEGDSQWSAPSNIALVKYWGKIGKQLPANPSISFTLNNCKTITKLSFIKKQNTDTFSFDFFFEGNPKETFKPKIQNFLERILDYCPYLKEFHFIINTSNTFPHSSGIASSASGMAALAMNIMSLEKLINPSMPDEYFFQKASFLARLGSGSACRSIKGKTIIWGEHTDTPSSSNLYGIELEDLHPIFHNYQDTILLVDKGEKQVSSTVGHDLMHGHPFATQRFAQAHQNLTRIKETLTKGHLDDFIKIVESEALTLHAMMMTSMPYFILMKPNTLEIINKIWNFRIITQIPVCFTLDAGANVHILYPINVKDQVLEFINNELIIYCQNRQYICDQIGIGAVLI
;
A
#
# COMPACT_ATOMS: atom_id res chain seq x y z
N MET A 1 -10.75 7.12 20.43
CA MET A 1 -10.09 6.32 19.38
C MET A 1 -10.90 5.04 19.24
N PHE A 2 -11.17 4.58 18.01
CA PHE A 2 -11.97 3.37 17.78
C PHE A 2 -11.20 2.12 18.23
N SER A 3 -11.93 1.17 18.82
CA SER A 3 -11.51 -0.21 19.07
C SER A 3 -12.02 -1.12 17.95
N GLU A 4 -11.52 -2.36 17.86
CA GLU A 4 -12.01 -3.33 16.87
C GLU A 4 -13.52 -3.61 17.02
N LYS A 5 -14.07 -3.50 18.23
CA LYS A 5 -15.50 -3.73 18.51
C LYS A 5 -16.40 -2.66 17.90
N ASP A 6 -15.89 -1.45 17.75
CA ASP A 6 -16.66 -0.34 17.20
C ASP A 6 -16.92 -0.48 15.69
N PHE A 7 -16.23 -1.41 15.02
CA PHE A 7 -16.43 -1.73 13.61
C PHE A 7 -17.40 -2.91 13.38
N ILE A 8 -17.92 -3.52 14.44
CA ILE A 8 -18.89 -4.63 14.35
C ILE A 8 -20.25 -4.06 13.94
N VAL A 9 -20.80 -4.56 12.84
CA VAL A 9 -22.19 -4.28 12.47
C VAL A 9 -23.09 -5.21 13.26
N SER A 10 -23.91 -4.64 14.14
CA SER A 10 -25.03 -5.29 14.79
C SER A 10 -26.34 -4.90 14.11
N ASP A 11 -27.33 -5.79 14.14
CA ASP A 11 -28.73 -5.52 13.79
C ASP A 11 -28.92 -4.80 12.45
N TYR A 12 -28.78 -5.56 11.35
CA TYR A 12 -28.95 -5.05 10.01
C TYR A 12 -30.16 -5.69 9.30
N SER A 13 -30.78 -4.95 8.39
CA SER A 13 -31.89 -5.44 7.56
C SER A 13 -31.59 -5.22 6.08
N ILE A 14 -31.68 -6.29 5.29
CA ILE A 14 -31.40 -6.23 3.85
C ILE A 14 -32.70 -6.14 3.06
N THR A 15 -32.96 -4.96 2.48
CA THR A 15 -34.17 -4.63 1.71
C THR A 15 -34.00 -4.77 0.20
N PHE A 16 -32.76 -4.91 -0.28
CA PHE A 16 -32.41 -5.04 -1.70
C PHE A 16 -31.98 -6.47 -2.03
N THR A 17 -32.15 -6.87 -3.29
CA THR A 17 -31.82 -8.22 -3.78
C THR A 17 -30.59 -8.28 -4.64
N GLU A 18 -30.16 -7.15 -5.22
CA GLU A 18 -28.98 -7.08 -6.08
C GLU A 18 -28.43 -5.65 -6.10
N GLY A 19 -27.23 -5.50 -6.62
CA GLY A 19 -26.60 -4.21 -6.85
C GLY A 19 -25.13 -4.35 -7.21
N ASP A 20 -24.50 -3.22 -7.48
CA ASP A 20 -23.07 -3.17 -7.72
C ASP A 20 -22.46 -1.83 -7.28
N SER A 21 -21.15 -1.85 -7.10
CA SER A 21 -20.35 -0.65 -6.95
C SER A 21 -19.01 -0.87 -7.64
N GLN A 22 -18.31 0.23 -7.96
CA GLN A 22 -17.00 0.16 -8.57
C GLN A 22 -16.09 1.22 -7.98
N TRP A 23 -14.93 0.79 -7.49
CA TRP A 23 -13.94 1.67 -6.88
C TRP A 23 -12.60 1.51 -7.57
N SER A 24 -11.91 2.65 -7.73
CA SER A 24 -10.50 2.70 -8.03
C SER A 24 -9.74 3.04 -6.76
N ALA A 25 -8.81 2.18 -6.33
CA ALA A 25 -7.93 2.47 -5.20
C ALA A 25 -6.46 2.50 -5.64
N PRO A 26 -5.69 3.51 -5.20
CA PRO A 26 -4.29 3.65 -5.58
C PRO A 26 -3.37 2.70 -4.81
N SER A 27 -2.23 2.37 -5.40
CA SER A 27 -1.08 1.85 -4.65
C SER A 27 -0.50 2.95 -3.75
N ASN A 28 0.31 2.55 -2.79
CA ASN A 28 1.08 3.48 -1.95
C ASN A 28 2.55 3.04 -1.92
N ILE A 29 3.46 4.01 -1.75
CA ILE A 29 4.89 3.78 -1.60
C ILE A 29 5.34 4.17 -0.20
N ALA A 30 5.90 3.20 0.53
CA ALA A 30 6.32 3.41 1.92
C ALA A 30 7.62 4.22 1.98
N LEU A 31 7.61 5.26 2.82
CA LEU A 31 8.76 6.09 3.14
C LEU A 31 9.46 5.56 4.41
N VAL A 32 8.67 5.25 5.44
CA VAL A 32 9.07 4.38 6.56
C VAL A 32 8.42 3.03 6.36
N LYS A 33 9.21 1.97 6.28
CA LYS A 33 8.77 0.65 5.83
C LYS A 33 8.02 -0.09 6.92
N TYR A 34 6.83 -0.56 6.57
CA TYR A 34 6.12 -1.59 7.32
C TYR A 34 6.80 -2.94 7.07
N TRP A 35 7.46 -3.53 8.07
CA TRP A 35 8.13 -4.83 7.91
C TRP A 35 8.08 -5.66 9.19
N GLY A 36 7.47 -6.84 9.13
CA GLY A 36 7.07 -7.62 10.31
C GLY A 36 5.62 -7.37 10.71
N LYS A 37 4.91 -8.42 11.13
CA LYS A 37 3.48 -8.36 11.51
C LYS A 37 3.24 -9.11 12.81
N ILE A 38 2.20 -8.72 13.55
CA ILE A 38 1.78 -9.35 14.80
C ILE A 38 0.31 -9.78 14.64
N GLY A 39 -0.03 -11.00 15.06
CA GLY A 39 -1.41 -11.49 15.08
C GLY A 39 -2.16 -11.28 13.75
N LYS A 40 -3.36 -10.68 13.82
CA LYS A 40 -4.28 -10.47 12.69
C LYS A 40 -3.88 -9.25 11.83
N GLN A 41 -2.70 -9.28 11.19
CA GLN A 41 -2.17 -8.20 10.34
C GLN A 41 -1.90 -6.88 11.09
N LEU A 42 -1.63 -6.91 12.40
CA LEU A 42 -1.17 -5.73 13.13
C LEU A 42 0.29 -5.42 12.75
N PRO A 43 0.68 -4.14 12.69
CA PRO A 43 2.03 -3.78 12.37
C PRO A 43 2.98 -4.02 13.55
N ALA A 44 4.19 -4.53 13.28
CA ALA A 44 5.23 -4.63 14.32
C ALA A 44 5.94 -3.29 14.57
N ASN A 45 5.86 -2.36 13.61
CA ASN A 45 6.38 -1.02 13.69
C ASN A 45 5.49 -0.07 12.88
N PRO A 46 5.46 1.23 13.21
CA PRO A 46 4.67 2.18 12.46
C PRO A 46 5.34 2.50 11.13
N SER A 47 4.56 3.02 10.21
CA SER A 47 4.93 3.29 8.83
C SER A 47 4.25 4.55 8.31
N ILE A 48 4.84 5.17 7.30
CA ILE A 48 4.25 6.28 6.57
C ILE A 48 4.51 6.11 5.09
N SER A 49 3.52 6.43 4.25
CA SER A 49 3.60 6.27 2.81
C SER A 49 3.00 7.44 2.06
N PHE A 50 3.47 7.64 0.83
CA PHE A 50 2.76 8.43 -0.17
C PHE A 50 1.73 7.57 -0.90
N THR A 51 0.54 8.12 -1.08
CA THR A 51 -0.49 7.57 -1.95
C THR A 51 -0.18 7.92 -3.40
N LEU A 52 -0.20 6.96 -4.32
CA LEU A 52 0.06 7.19 -5.74
C LEU A 52 -1.21 7.65 -6.48
N ASN A 53 -1.07 8.17 -7.70
CA ASN A 53 -2.20 8.69 -8.48
C ASN A 53 -2.53 7.84 -9.70
N ASN A 54 -1.54 7.31 -10.41
CA ASN A 54 -1.72 6.63 -11.69
C ASN A 54 -1.77 5.11 -11.51
N CYS A 55 -0.97 4.58 -10.58
CA CYS A 55 -0.92 3.16 -10.26
C CYS A 55 -2.11 2.76 -9.37
N LYS A 56 -3.18 2.28 -10.00
CA LYS A 56 -4.47 2.00 -9.38
C LYS A 56 -4.91 0.57 -9.65
N THR A 57 -5.66 0.01 -8.70
CA THR A 57 -6.49 -1.17 -8.91
C THR A 57 -7.94 -0.73 -9.01
N ILE A 58 -8.62 -1.18 -10.05
CA ILE A 58 -10.05 -0.96 -10.25
C ILE A 58 -10.76 -2.26 -9.93
N THR A 59 -11.71 -2.21 -8.99
CA THR A 59 -12.52 -3.37 -8.61
C THR A 59 -13.99 -3.00 -8.70
N LYS A 60 -14.73 -3.77 -9.50
CA LYS A 60 -16.20 -3.79 -9.51
C LYS A 60 -16.68 -4.98 -8.69
N LEU A 61 -17.54 -4.71 -7.73
CA LEU A 61 -18.22 -5.73 -6.93
C LEU A 61 -19.70 -5.69 -7.27
N SER A 62 -20.19 -6.76 -7.91
CA SER A 62 -21.62 -7.00 -8.05
C SER A 62 -22.06 -8.04 -7.02
N PHE A 63 -23.29 -7.92 -6.52
CA PHE A 63 -23.84 -8.85 -5.53
C PHE A 63 -25.30 -9.19 -5.84
N ILE A 64 -25.69 -10.41 -5.53
CA ILE A 64 -27.06 -10.91 -5.65
C ILE A 64 -27.40 -11.70 -4.39
N LYS A 65 -28.54 -11.42 -3.77
CA LYS A 65 -29.00 -12.08 -2.55
C LYS A 65 -29.22 -13.56 -2.83
N LYS A 66 -28.68 -14.42 -1.96
CA LYS A 66 -28.79 -15.88 -2.07
C LYS A 66 -29.61 -16.48 -0.93
N GLN A 67 -30.15 -17.68 -1.16
CA GLN A 67 -31.00 -18.36 -0.18
C GLN A 67 -30.20 -19.05 0.94
N ASN A 68 -29.15 -19.80 0.59
CA ASN A 68 -28.27 -20.42 1.59
C ASN A 68 -27.29 -19.34 2.10
N THR A 69 -27.18 -19.17 3.42
CA THR A 69 -26.31 -18.15 4.07
C THR A 69 -25.23 -18.77 4.95
N ASP A 70 -24.96 -20.08 4.82
CA ASP A 70 -24.00 -20.80 5.67
C ASP A 70 -22.55 -20.44 5.29
N THR A 71 -22.28 -20.32 4.00
CA THR A 71 -20.94 -20.14 3.41
C THR A 71 -20.85 -18.87 2.56
N PHE A 72 -19.63 -18.39 2.33
CA PHE A 72 -19.39 -17.36 1.32
C PHE A 72 -19.56 -17.93 -0.09
N SER A 73 -19.98 -17.09 -1.03
CA SER A 73 -20.14 -17.46 -2.43
C SER A 73 -19.67 -16.32 -3.33
N PHE A 74 -18.69 -16.58 -4.20
CA PHE A 74 -18.20 -15.57 -5.12
C PHE A 74 -17.49 -16.14 -6.35
N ASP A 75 -17.57 -15.41 -7.45
CA ASP A 75 -16.70 -15.54 -8.62
C ASP A 75 -15.63 -14.44 -8.63
N PHE A 76 -14.45 -14.77 -9.15
CA PHE A 76 -13.32 -13.84 -9.18
C PHE A 76 -12.65 -13.80 -10.55
N PHE A 77 -12.59 -12.59 -11.11
CA PHE A 77 -12.00 -12.30 -12.40
C PHE A 77 -10.89 -11.27 -12.24
N PHE A 78 -9.72 -11.56 -12.82
CA PHE A 78 -8.60 -10.63 -12.93
C PHE A 78 -8.37 -10.32 -14.41
N GLU A 79 -8.44 -9.04 -14.78
CA GLU A 79 -8.28 -8.58 -16.18
C GLU A 79 -9.24 -9.31 -17.14
N GLY A 80 -10.50 -9.47 -16.72
CA GLY A 80 -11.56 -10.10 -17.51
C GLY A 80 -11.52 -11.64 -17.55
N ASN A 81 -10.52 -12.27 -16.93
CA ASN A 81 -10.34 -13.72 -16.96
C ASN A 81 -10.56 -14.35 -15.58
N PRO A 82 -11.23 -15.51 -15.47
CA PRO A 82 -11.31 -16.25 -14.22
C PRO A 82 -9.92 -16.53 -13.64
N LYS A 83 -9.73 -16.29 -12.34
CA LYS A 83 -8.43 -16.45 -11.69
C LYS A 83 -8.54 -17.22 -10.36
N GLU A 84 -8.72 -18.53 -10.48
CA GLU A 84 -8.93 -19.45 -9.34
C GLU A 84 -7.83 -19.37 -8.27
N THR A 85 -6.58 -19.10 -8.65
CA THR A 85 -5.46 -19.00 -7.71
C THR A 85 -5.59 -17.86 -6.69
N PHE A 86 -6.43 -16.85 -6.96
CA PHE A 86 -6.72 -15.76 -6.02
C PHE A 86 -7.88 -16.07 -5.08
N LYS A 87 -8.75 -17.04 -5.39
CA LYS A 87 -9.92 -17.36 -4.56
C LYS A 87 -9.56 -17.69 -3.11
N PRO A 88 -8.53 -18.49 -2.80
CA PRO A 88 -8.15 -18.75 -1.40
C PRO A 88 -7.79 -17.48 -0.62
N LYS A 89 -7.16 -16.49 -1.27
CA LYS A 89 -6.82 -15.21 -0.64
C LYS A 89 -8.06 -14.38 -0.33
N ILE A 90 -9.01 -14.33 -1.26
CA ILE A 90 -10.28 -13.61 -1.08
C ILE A 90 -11.15 -14.30 -0.03
N GLN A 91 -11.25 -15.63 -0.08
CA GLN A 91 -11.96 -16.43 0.93
C GLN A 91 -11.41 -16.16 2.34
N ASN A 92 -10.09 -16.26 2.53
CA ASN A 92 -9.44 -15.97 3.81
C ASN A 92 -9.69 -14.52 4.28
N PHE A 93 -9.81 -13.57 3.35
CA PHE A 93 -10.14 -12.20 3.68
C PHE A 93 -11.59 -12.07 4.16
N LEU A 94 -12.55 -12.63 3.43
CA LEU A 94 -13.98 -12.63 3.79
C LEU A 94 -14.21 -13.30 5.16
N GLU A 95 -13.54 -14.43 5.42
CA GLU A 95 -13.56 -15.09 6.73
C GLU A 95 -13.00 -14.22 7.85
N ARG A 96 -11.90 -13.50 7.60
CA ARG A 96 -11.28 -12.62 8.59
C ARG A 96 -12.14 -11.40 8.94
N ILE A 97 -12.98 -10.96 8.01
CA ILE A 97 -13.86 -9.80 8.24
C ILE A 97 -15.30 -10.18 8.62
N LEU A 98 -15.62 -11.47 8.70
CA LEU A 98 -16.98 -11.96 8.95
C LEU A 98 -17.60 -11.35 10.20
N ASP A 99 -16.83 -11.24 11.29
CA ASP A 99 -17.31 -10.67 12.55
C ASP A 99 -17.71 -9.18 12.42
N TYR A 100 -17.14 -8.46 11.45
CA TYR A 100 -17.40 -7.03 11.23
C TYR A 100 -18.44 -6.77 10.13
N CYS A 101 -18.57 -7.72 9.21
CA CYS A 101 -19.44 -7.64 8.03
C CYS A 101 -20.25 -8.94 7.85
N PRO A 102 -21.08 -9.34 8.84
CA PRO A 102 -21.82 -10.62 8.80
C PRO A 102 -22.79 -10.73 7.61
N TYR A 103 -23.33 -9.60 7.16
CA TYR A 103 -24.23 -9.49 6.01
C TYR A 103 -23.63 -10.02 4.70
N LEU A 104 -22.31 -10.16 4.58
CA LEU A 104 -21.65 -10.66 3.37
C LEU A 104 -22.06 -12.10 3.02
N LYS A 105 -22.46 -12.93 4.00
CA LYS A 105 -22.93 -14.30 3.72
C LYS A 105 -24.30 -14.36 3.04
N GLU A 106 -25.05 -13.26 3.03
CA GLU A 106 -26.36 -13.19 2.38
C GLU A 106 -26.29 -13.04 0.86
N PHE A 107 -25.09 -12.85 0.31
CA PHE A 107 -24.91 -12.58 -1.11
C PHE A 107 -23.99 -13.59 -1.79
N HIS A 108 -24.25 -13.78 -3.08
CA HIS A 108 -23.25 -14.23 -4.04
C HIS A 108 -22.58 -12.99 -4.67
N PHE A 109 -21.25 -12.96 -4.70
CA PHE A 109 -20.48 -11.85 -5.25
C PHE A 109 -19.86 -12.17 -6.62
N ILE A 110 -19.80 -11.19 -7.50
CA ILE A 110 -18.97 -11.25 -8.71
C ILE A 110 -17.92 -10.15 -8.58
N ILE A 111 -16.66 -10.54 -8.40
CA ILE A 111 -15.53 -9.63 -8.18
C ILE A 111 -14.72 -9.53 -9.47
N ASN A 112 -14.83 -8.39 -10.14
CA ASN A 112 -14.04 -8.08 -11.35
C ASN A 112 -12.98 -7.05 -11.00
N THR A 113 -11.69 -7.40 -11.16
CA THR A 113 -10.59 -6.49 -10.81
C THR A 113 -9.52 -6.41 -11.89
N SER A 114 -8.90 -5.24 -12.04
CA SER A 114 -7.78 -5.01 -12.96
C SER A 114 -6.84 -3.93 -12.41
N ASN A 115 -5.59 -3.89 -12.91
CA ASN A 115 -4.63 -2.84 -12.55
C ASN A 115 -4.39 -1.93 -13.75
N THR A 116 -4.09 -0.65 -13.49
CA THR A 116 -3.63 0.29 -14.51
C THR A 116 -2.13 0.18 -14.81
N PHE A 117 -1.45 -0.77 -14.16
CA PHE A 117 -0.01 -0.98 -14.24
C PHE A 117 0.28 -2.48 -14.41
N PRO A 118 1.42 -2.86 -15.01
CA PRO A 118 1.75 -4.26 -15.26
C PRO A 118 1.77 -5.09 -13.98
N HIS A 119 1.25 -6.31 -14.07
CA HIS A 119 1.41 -7.31 -13.01
C HIS A 119 2.91 -7.54 -12.72
N SER A 120 3.26 -7.82 -11.46
CA SER A 120 4.65 -8.06 -11.02
C SER A 120 5.63 -6.88 -11.19
N SER A 121 5.14 -5.64 -11.29
CA SER A 121 5.97 -4.42 -11.40
C SER A 121 6.59 -3.96 -10.07
N GLY A 122 6.49 -4.72 -8.98
CA GLY A 122 6.99 -4.31 -7.65
C GLY A 122 6.14 -3.22 -6.98
N ILE A 123 5.16 -2.67 -7.68
CA ILE A 123 4.15 -1.74 -7.20
C ILE A 123 3.18 -2.54 -6.33
N ALA A 124 2.86 -2.05 -5.13
CA ALA A 124 2.11 -2.74 -4.07
C ALA A 124 0.65 -3.13 -4.43
N SER A 125 0.45 -3.97 -5.45
CA SER A 125 -0.84 -4.35 -6.03
C SER A 125 -1.78 -5.06 -5.05
N SER A 126 -1.23 -5.77 -4.07
CA SER A 126 -2.01 -6.36 -2.98
C SER A 126 -2.65 -5.29 -2.10
N ALA A 127 -1.95 -4.16 -1.89
CA ALA A 127 -2.46 -3.06 -1.07
C ALA A 127 -3.61 -2.34 -1.79
N SER A 128 -3.40 -1.92 -3.03
CA SER A 128 -4.44 -1.26 -3.83
C SER A 128 -5.65 -2.18 -4.09
N GLY A 129 -5.43 -3.47 -4.38
CA GLY A 129 -6.53 -4.40 -4.62
C GLY A 129 -7.39 -4.68 -3.38
N MET A 130 -6.77 -4.86 -2.21
CA MET A 130 -7.54 -5.02 -0.96
C MET A 130 -8.22 -3.73 -0.51
N ALA A 131 -7.61 -2.57 -0.79
CA ALA A 131 -8.26 -1.28 -0.58
C ALA A 131 -9.49 -1.13 -1.47
N ALA A 132 -9.39 -1.39 -2.78
CA ALA A 132 -10.53 -1.31 -3.70
C ALA A 132 -11.66 -2.27 -3.30
N LEU A 133 -11.34 -3.50 -2.91
CA LEU A 133 -12.35 -4.46 -2.44
C LEU A 133 -13.01 -4.01 -1.12
N ALA A 134 -12.24 -3.49 -0.16
CA ALA A 134 -12.79 -2.97 1.09
C ALA A 134 -13.74 -1.79 0.86
N MET A 135 -13.42 -0.88 -0.08
CA MET A 135 -14.29 0.24 -0.44
C MET A 135 -15.62 -0.21 -1.06
N ASN A 136 -15.59 -1.25 -1.90
CA ASN A 136 -16.79 -1.88 -2.44
C ASN A 136 -17.64 -2.53 -1.34
N ILE A 137 -17.02 -3.25 -0.40
CA ILE A 137 -17.71 -3.85 0.76
C ILE A 137 -18.38 -2.76 1.62
N MET A 138 -17.70 -1.63 1.81
CA MET A 138 -18.28 -0.50 2.54
C MET A 138 -19.40 0.19 1.77
N SER A 139 -19.38 0.18 0.43
CA SER A 139 -20.50 0.69 -0.37
C SER A 139 -21.74 -0.18 -0.20
N LEU A 140 -21.58 -1.50 -0.12
CA LEU A 140 -22.66 -2.41 0.27
C LEU A 140 -23.16 -2.12 1.70
N GLU A 141 -22.27 -1.89 2.66
CA GLU A 141 -22.67 -1.52 4.03
C GLU A 141 -23.42 -0.18 4.08
N LYS A 142 -23.04 0.79 3.23
CA LYS A 142 -23.73 2.08 3.09
C LYS A 142 -25.16 1.92 2.55
N LEU A 143 -25.44 0.90 1.73
CA LEU A 143 -26.81 0.59 1.32
C LEU A 143 -27.65 0.05 2.49
N ILE A 144 -27.02 -0.70 3.40
CA ILE A 144 -27.65 -1.22 4.62
C ILE A 144 -27.88 -0.10 5.64
N ASN A 145 -26.90 0.80 5.80
CA ASN A 145 -26.98 1.97 6.66
C ASN A 145 -26.70 3.27 5.87
N PRO A 146 -27.72 3.84 5.20
CA PRO A 146 -27.56 5.06 4.42
C PRO A 146 -27.12 6.27 5.24
N SER A 147 -27.40 6.28 6.54
CA SER A 147 -27.05 7.37 7.46
C SER A 147 -25.60 7.34 7.97
N MET A 148 -24.81 6.34 7.56
CA MET A 148 -23.41 6.18 7.98
C MET A 148 -22.58 7.44 7.71
N PRO A 149 -21.85 8.00 8.69
CA PRO A 149 -20.94 9.11 8.45
C PRO A 149 -19.77 8.72 7.53
N ASP A 150 -19.32 9.64 6.69
CA ASP A 150 -18.21 9.39 5.75
C ASP A 150 -16.89 9.09 6.48
N GLU A 151 -16.65 9.75 7.62
CA GLU A 151 -15.46 9.47 8.44
C GLU A 151 -15.41 7.99 8.87
N TYR A 152 -16.51 7.48 9.42
CA TYR A 152 -16.64 6.06 9.79
C TYR A 152 -16.50 5.15 8.56
N PHE A 153 -17.10 5.52 7.42
CA PHE A 153 -17.00 4.76 6.18
C PHE A 153 -15.53 4.54 5.76
N PHE A 154 -14.75 5.62 5.66
CA PHE A 154 -13.35 5.53 5.23
C PHE A 154 -12.47 4.85 6.29
N GLN A 155 -12.73 5.09 7.57
CA GLN A 155 -11.96 4.49 8.64
C GLN A 155 -12.20 2.98 8.75
N LYS A 156 -13.47 2.53 8.64
CA LYS A 156 -13.80 1.11 8.56
C LYS A 156 -13.25 0.48 7.28
N ALA A 157 -13.31 1.16 6.13
CA ALA A 157 -12.67 0.67 4.91
C ALA A 157 -11.17 0.44 5.10
N SER A 158 -10.48 1.35 5.79
CA SER A 158 -9.05 1.23 6.13
C SER A 158 -8.77 0.05 7.05
N PHE A 159 -9.62 -0.13 8.07
CA PHE A 159 -9.57 -1.27 8.97
C PHE A 159 -9.78 -2.62 8.25
N LEU A 160 -10.79 -2.72 7.39
CA LEU A 160 -11.04 -3.92 6.58
C LEU A 160 -9.88 -4.18 5.61
N ALA A 161 -9.40 -3.15 4.91
CA ALA A 161 -8.29 -3.28 3.97
C ALA A 161 -7.03 -3.83 4.65
N ARG A 162 -6.69 -3.36 5.87
CA ARG A 162 -5.59 -3.90 6.69
C ARG A 162 -5.72 -5.42 6.86
N LEU A 163 -6.93 -5.88 7.19
CA LEU A 163 -7.19 -7.30 7.40
C LEU A 163 -6.98 -8.10 6.11
N GLY A 164 -7.20 -7.55 4.92
CA GLY A 164 -6.85 -8.22 3.65
C GLY A 164 -5.35 -8.23 3.37
N SER A 165 -4.69 -7.08 3.55
CA SER A 165 -3.26 -6.87 3.34
C SER A 165 -2.84 -5.65 4.16
N GLY A 166 -1.98 -5.80 5.18
CA GLY A 166 -1.71 -4.74 6.17
C GLY A 166 -1.57 -3.33 5.60
N SER A 167 -0.66 -3.12 4.64
CA SER A 167 -0.42 -1.81 3.99
C SER A 167 -1.58 -1.25 3.15
N ALA A 168 -2.62 -2.02 2.88
CA ALA A 168 -3.81 -1.57 2.13
C ALA A 168 -4.59 -0.50 2.89
N CYS A 169 -4.51 -0.47 4.22
CA CYS A 169 -5.13 0.58 5.04
C CYS A 169 -4.65 1.99 4.65
N ARG A 170 -3.43 2.10 4.12
CA ARG A 170 -2.81 3.34 3.66
C ARG A 170 -3.22 3.76 2.24
N SER A 171 -4.05 2.97 1.56
CA SER A 171 -4.51 3.22 0.19
C SER A 171 -5.95 3.73 0.10
N ILE A 172 -6.58 4.04 1.25
CA ILE A 172 -8.02 4.38 1.29
C ILE A 172 -8.28 5.85 1.00
N LYS A 173 -7.69 6.77 1.76
CA LYS A 173 -7.98 8.20 1.66
C LYS A 173 -6.79 9.01 2.13
N GLY A 174 -6.44 10.05 1.38
CA GLY A 174 -5.42 11.04 1.72
C GLY A 174 -4.12 10.89 0.93
N LYS A 175 -3.26 11.91 1.03
CA LYS A 175 -1.99 12.02 0.29
C LYS A 175 -0.84 11.27 0.94
N THR A 176 -0.71 11.44 2.25
CA THR A 176 0.38 10.87 3.06
C THR A 176 -0.22 10.20 4.28
N ILE A 177 -0.07 8.88 4.39
CA ILE A 177 -0.80 8.09 5.39
C ILE A 177 0.16 7.46 6.37
N ILE A 178 -0.10 7.67 7.66
CA ILE A 178 0.57 7.03 8.79
C ILE A 178 -0.26 5.81 9.21
N TRP A 179 0.40 4.69 9.46
CA TRP A 179 -0.23 3.50 10.05
C TRP A 179 0.69 2.85 11.07
N GLY A 180 0.12 2.51 12.23
CA GLY A 180 0.80 2.01 13.42
C GLY A 180 0.84 3.07 14.51
N GLU A 181 0.63 2.63 15.76
CA GLU A 181 0.67 3.51 16.94
C GLU A 181 2.06 4.14 17.12
N HIS A 182 2.08 5.42 17.45
CA HIS A 182 3.30 6.19 17.63
C HIS A 182 3.10 7.29 18.67
N THR A 183 4.08 7.47 19.56
CA THR A 183 4.01 8.36 20.73
C THR A 183 3.84 9.83 20.36
N ASP A 184 4.42 10.26 19.24
CA ASP A 184 4.35 11.65 18.77
C ASP A 184 3.17 11.87 17.82
N THR A 185 2.28 10.87 17.71
CA THR A 185 1.07 10.91 16.89
C THR A 185 -0.10 10.31 17.66
N PRO A 186 -0.68 11.00 18.65
CA PRO A 186 -1.72 10.43 19.52
C PRO A 186 -2.97 9.93 18.78
N SER A 187 -3.24 10.40 17.56
CA SER A 187 -4.35 9.95 16.71
C SER A 187 -4.04 8.69 15.90
N SER A 188 -2.76 8.28 15.82
CA SER A 188 -2.33 7.11 15.06
C SER A 188 -2.88 5.81 15.65
N SER A 189 -3.03 4.79 14.80
CA SER A 189 -3.65 3.53 15.19
C SER A 189 -2.97 2.33 14.53
N ASN A 190 -2.96 1.20 15.22
CA ASN A 190 -2.62 -0.09 14.64
C ASN A 190 -3.77 -0.68 13.78
N LEU A 191 -4.98 -0.12 13.88
CA LEU A 191 -6.19 -0.65 13.26
C LEU A 191 -6.44 -0.09 11.86
N TYR A 192 -6.15 1.18 11.63
CA TYR A 192 -6.41 1.88 10.38
C TYR A 192 -5.33 2.95 10.13
N GLY A 193 -5.21 3.40 8.88
CA GLY A 193 -4.34 4.51 8.51
C GLY A 193 -4.98 5.88 8.77
N ILE A 194 -4.16 6.88 9.07
CA ILE A 194 -4.57 8.28 9.25
C ILE A 194 -3.76 9.20 8.34
N GLU A 195 -4.36 10.27 7.86
CA GLU A 195 -3.67 11.26 7.02
C GLU A 195 -2.76 12.17 7.85
N LEU A 196 -1.60 12.53 7.31
CA LEU A 196 -0.77 13.61 7.82
C LEU A 196 -1.36 14.95 7.35
N GLU A 197 -1.90 15.74 8.28
CA GLU A 197 -2.63 16.99 7.98
C GLU A 197 -1.71 18.11 7.45
N ASP A 198 -0.57 18.34 8.10
CA ASP A 198 0.34 19.45 7.80
C ASP A 198 1.42 19.08 6.78
N LEU A 199 1.04 18.59 5.60
CA LEU A 199 2.00 18.26 4.55
C LEU A 199 2.51 19.54 3.87
N HIS A 200 3.84 19.74 3.85
CA HIS A 200 4.45 20.88 3.19
C HIS A 200 4.11 20.90 1.67
N PRO A 201 3.81 22.06 1.07
CA PRO A 201 3.40 22.17 -0.34
C PRO A 201 4.35 21.53 -1.35
N ILE A 202 5.65 21.47 -1.04
CA ILE A 202 6.66 20.82 -1.89
C ILE A 202 6.35 19.34 -2.16
N PHE A 203 5.66 18.68 -1.23
CA PHE A 203 5.25 17.28 -1.34
C PHE A 203 3.82 17.10 -1.89
N HIS A 204 3.06 18.15 -2.21
CA HIS A 204 1.67 17.96 -2.66
C HIS A 204 1.56 17.25 -4.00
N ASN A 205 2.54 17.50 -4.88
CA ASN A 205 2.67 16.88 -6.21
C ASN A 205 4.04 16.22 -6.35
N TYR A 206 4.57 15.61 -5.28
CA TYR A 206 5.85 14.90 -5.37
C TYR A 206 5.73 13.78 -6.39
N GLN A 207 6.77 13.61 -7.20
CA GLN A 207 6.79 12.66 -8.30
C GLN A 207 7.35 11.32 -7.81
N ASP A 208 6.90 10.24 -8.43
CA ASP A 208 7.43 8.88 -8.26
C ASP A 208 7.58 8.25 -9.64
N THR A 209 8.82 8.12 -10.13
CA THR A 209 9.11 7.38 -11.35
C THR A 209 9.66 6.00 -11.03
N ILE A 210 8.94 4.98 -11.50
CA ILE A 210 9.18 3.58 -11.15
C ILE A 210 9.95 2.90 -12.27
N LEU A 211 11.23 2.61 -12.03
CA LEU A 211 12.09 1.88 -12.95
C LEU A 211 11.83 0.38 -12.84
N LEU A 212 11.39 -0.23 -13.94
CA LEU A 212 11.07 -1.66 -14.00
C LEU A 212 12.34 -2.46 -14.30
N VAL A 213 13.14 -2.71 -13.27
CA VAL A 213 14.42 -3.44 -13.35
C VAL A 213 14.20 -4.94 -13.60
N ASP A 214 13.24 -5.54 -12.88
CA ASP A 214 12.93 -6.96 -12.97
C ASP A 214 11.41 -7.16 -12.84
N LYS A 215 10.80 -7.76 -13.87
CA LYS A 215 9.40 -8.19 -13.88
C LYS A 215 9.26 -9.69 -13.58
N GLY A 216 10.35 -10.36 -13.23
CA GLY A 216 10.36 -11.76 -12.86
C GLY A 216 9.42 -12.09 -11.69
N GLU A 217 9.18 -13.38 -11.47
CA GLU A 217 8.33 -13.81 -10.38
C GLU A 217 8.85 -13.32 -9.03
N LYS A 218 7.92 -12.87 -8.18
CA LYS A 218 8.24 -12.36 -6.85
C LYS A 218 8.90 -13.48 -6.04
N GLN A 219 10.20 -13.35 -5.79
CA GLN A 219 10.99 -14.38 -5.08
C GLN A 219 10.43 -14.72 -3.70
N VAL A 220 9.81 -13.74 -3.02
CA VAL A 220 9.24 -13.92 -1.68
C VAL A 220 7.86 -13.26 -1.62
N SER A 221 6.83 -14.03 -1.24
CA SER A 221 5.51 -13.45 -1.00
C SER A 221 5.56 -12.48 0.18
N SER A 222 4.70 -11.46 0.20
CA SER A 222 4.69 -10.50 1.33
C SER A 222 4.45 -11.21 2.67
N THR A 223 3.55 -12.19 2.73
CA THR A 223 3.29 -12.96 3.95
C THR A 223 4.57 -13.59 4.49
N VAL A 224 5.30 -14.32 3.65
CA VAL A 224 6.57 -14.96 4.01
C VAL A 224 7.59 -13.92 4.43
N GLY A 225 7.72 -12.83 3.68
CA GLY A 225 8.65 -11.74 3.98
C GLY A 225 8.43 -11.14 5.37
N HIS A 226 7.17 -10.83 5.73
CA HIS A 226 6.86 -10.32 7.08
C HIS A 226 7.13 -11.36 8.17
N ASP A 227 6.93 -12.65 7.89
CA ASP A 227 7.13 -13.72 8.87
C ASP A 227 8.62 -13.94 9.20
N LEU A 228 9.53 -13.51 8.32
CA LEU A 228 10.99 -13.55 8.56
C LEU A 228 11.41 -12.66 9.74
N MET A 229 10.55 -11.74 10.19
CA MET A 229 10.83 -10.91 11.36
C MET A 229 10.61 -11.65 12.69
N HIS A 230 9.91 -12.79 12.69
CA HIS A 230 9.78 -13.62 13.88
C HIS A 230 11.11 -14.31 14.19
N GLY A 231 11.69 -14.01 15.37
CA GLY A 231 12.98 -14.56 15.77
C GLY A 231 14.19 -13.94 15.05
N HIS A 232 14.00 -12.87 14.28
CA HIS A 232 15.10 -12.21 13.58
C HIS A 232 16.04 -11.48 14.56
N PRO A 233 17.37 -11.65 14.46
CA PRO A 233 18.33 -11.15 15.45
C PRO A 233 18.33 -9.63 15.59
N PHE A 234 18.01 -8.90 14.51
CA PHE A 234 17.96 -7.43 14.48
C PHE A 234 16.55 -6.83 14.54
N ALA A 235 15.51 -7.62 14.80
CA ALA A 235 14.11 -7.14 14.76
C ALA A 235 13.84 -5.98 15.71
N THR A 236 14.26 -6.10 16.97
CA THR A 236 14.02 -5.10 18.00
C THR A 236 14.59 -3.73 17.62
N GLN A 237 15.84 -3.71 17.15
CA GLN A 237 16.51 -2.49 16.71
C GLN A 237 15.87 -1.92 15.45
N ARG A 238 15.45 -2.76 14.50
CA ARG A 238 14.71 -2.33 13.32
C ARG A 238 13.39 -1.63 13.68
N PHE A 239 12.62 -2.21 14.61
CA PHE A 239 11.35 -1.61 15.03
C PHE A 239 11.59 -0.27 15.75
N ALA A 240 12.58 -0.20 16.65
CA ALA A 240 12.95 1.04 17.32
C ALA A 240 13.38 2.14 16.32
N GLN A 241 14.18 1.77 15.30
CA GLN A 241 14.58 2.68 14.23
C GLN A 241 13.37 3.21 13.44
N ALA A 242 12.38 2.37 13.11
CA ALA A 242 11.17 2.81 12.42
C ALA A 242 10.37 3.84 13.24
N HIS A 243 10.28 3.66 14.57
CA HIS A 243 9.66 4.67 15.43
C HIS A 243 10.41 6.02 15.39
N GLN A 244 11.74 6.00 15.48
CA GLN A 244 12.56 7.21 15.40
C GLN A 244 12.46 7.87 14.02
N ASN A 245 12.49 7.07 12.95
CA ASN A 245 12.37 7.57 11.58
C ASN A 245 10.98 8.13 11.31
N LEU A 246 9.91 7.59 11.91
CA LEU A 246 8.58 8.18 11.81
C LEU A 246 8.52 9.57 12.45
N THR A 247 9.11 9.76 13.65
CA THR A 247 9.23 11.10 14.27
C THR A 247 9.93 12.08 13.33
N ARG A 248 11.11 11.69 12.84
CA ARG A 248 11.95 12.56 12.01
C ARG A 248 11.30 12.87 10.66
N ILE A 249 10.76 11.87 9.96
CA ILE A 249 10.21 12.08 8.63
C ILE A 249 8.93 12.91 8.66
N LYS A 250 8.12 12.81 9.73
CA LYS A 250 6.96 13.69 9.90
C LYS A 250 7.39 15.15 9.95
N GLU A 251 8.38 15.47 10.80
CA GLU A 251 8.92 16.82 10.91
C GLU A 251 9.43 17.31 9.55
N THR A 252 10.17 16.47 8.85
CA THR A 252 10.67 16.75 7.50
C THR A 252 9.56 17.01 6.49
N LEU A 253 8.51 16.19 6.49
CA LEU A 253 7.37 16.31 5.57
C LEU A 253 6.55 17.57 5.84
N THR A 254 6.49 18.01 7.10
CA THR A 254 5.82 19.27 7.49
C THR A 254 6.66 20.50 7.22
N LYS A 255 7.98 20.42 7.36
CA LYS A 255 8.90 21.56 7.16
C LYS A 255 9.47 21.67 5.74
N GLY A 256 9.29 20.66 4.89
CA GLY A 256 9.84 20.67 3.52
C GLY A 256 11.35 20.42 3.44
N HIS A 257 11.97 19.78 4.44
CA HIS A 257 13.43 19.58 4.50
C HIS A 257 13.90 18.42 3.59
N LEU A 258 14.06 18.68 2.29
CA LEU A 258 14.35 17.63 1.31
C LEU A 258 15.61 16.78 1.61
N ASP A 259 16.68 17.37 2.15
CA ASP A 259 17.91 16.61 2.44
C ASP A 259 17.69 15.53 3.51
N ASP A 260 16.92 15.85 4.56
CA ASP A 260 16.59 14.88 5.60
C ASP A 260 15.57 13.87 5.11
N PHE A 261 14.66 14.28 4.21
CA PHE A 261 13.73 13.37 3.55
C PHE A 261 14.49 12.29 2.78
N ILE A 262 15.43 12.71 1.92
CA ILE A 262 16.27 11.83 1.12
C ILE A 262 17.03 10.84 2.01
N LYS A 263 17.70 11.33 3.07
CA LYS A 263 18.48 10.47 3.99
C LYS A 263 17.61 9.41 4.66
N ILE A 264 16.42 9.78 5.16
CA ILE A 264 15.55 8.85 5.88
C ILE A 264 14.97 7.82 4.92
N VAL A 265 14.46 8.25 3.76
CA VAL A 265 13.80 7.37 2.79
C VAL A 265 14.77 6.34 2.21
N GLU A 266 15.98 6.77 1.81
CA GLU A 266 17.01 5.84 1.30
C GLU A 266 17.48 4.89 2.41
N SER A 267 17.66 5.38 3.64
CA SER A 267 18.05 4.55 4.78
C SER A 267 17.00 3.49 5.11
N GLU A 268 15.71 3.83 5.08
CA GLU A 268 14.60 2.91 5.31
C GLU A 268 14.52 1.82 4.23
N ALA A 269 14.71 2.20 2.95
CA ALA A 269 14.79 1.26 1.84
C ALA A 269 15.96 0.28 2.01
N LEU A 270 17.17 0.79 2.26
CA LEU A 270 18.36 -0.05 2.47
C LEU A 270 18.23 -0.95 3.70
N THR A 271 17.65 -0.44 4.79
CA THR A 271 17.43 -1.21 6.02
C THR A 271 16.48 -2.38 5.74
N LEU A 272 15.35 -2.17 5.06
CA LEU A 272 14.43 -3.25 4.68
C LEU A 272 15.16 -4.38 3.94
N HIS A 273 16.00 -4.03 2.97
CA HIS A 273 16.78 -5.02 2.23
C HIS A 273 17.86 -5.69 3.09
N ALA A 274 18.47 -4.97 4.03
CA ALA A 274 19.39 -5.56 5.00
C ALA A 274 18.69 -6.62 5.87
N MET A 275 17.48 -6.33 6.35
CA MET A 275 16.68 -7.30 7.11
C MET A 275 16.38 -8.57 6.31
N MET A 276 16.15 -8.45 5.00
CA MET A 276 15.97 -9.60 4.11
C MET A 276 17.27 -10.39 3.89
N MET A 277 18.41 -9.71 3.79
CA MET A 277 19.70 -10.38 3.62
C MET A 277 20.16 -11.09 4.90
N THR A 278 19.75 -10.61 6.07
CA THR A 278 20.12 -11.18 7.37
C THR A 278 19.08 -12.11 7.98
N SER A 279 17.99 -12.40 7.26
CA SER A 279 16.97 -13.36 7.71
C SER A 279 17.39 -14.81 7.48
N MET A 280 16.64 -15.75 8.05
CA MET A 280 16.78 -17.18 7.79
C MET A 280 15.42 -17.78 7.40
N PRO A 281 15.23 -18.21 6.13
CA PRO A 281 16.18 -18.11 5.01
C PRO A 281 16.46 -16.65 4.62
N TYR A 282 17.65 -16.40 4.06
CA TYR A 282 18.07 -15.10 3.56
C TYR A 282 17.60 -14.87 2.12
N PHE A 283 17.43 -13.60 1.77
CA PHE A 283 17.02 -13.19 0.43
C PHE A 283 17.77 -11.96 -0.05
N ILE A 284 18.21 -12.00 -1.30
CA ILE A 284 18.79 -10.85 -2.00
C ILE A 284 17.77 -10.38 -3.04
N LEU A 285 17.03 -9.33 -2.68
CA LEU A 285 15.97 -8.77 -3.52
C LEU A 285 16.52 -7.78 -4.57
N MET A 286 17.60 -7.07 -4.26
CA MET A 286 18.26 -6.18 -5.21
C MET A 286 18.97 -7.00 -6.30
N LYS A 287 18.95 -6.51 -7.53
CA LYS A 287 19.73 -7.07 -8.64
C LYS A 287 20.93 -6.15 -8.95
N PRO A 288 21.93 -6.62 -9.73
CA PRO A 288 23.06 -5.77 -10.12
C PRO A 288 22.61 -4.43 -10.71
N ASN A 289 21.61 -4.44 -11.59
CA ASN A 289 21.04 -3.23 -12.18
C ASN A 289 20.36 -2.31 -11.15
N THR A 290 19.77 -2.84 -10.08
CA THR A 290 19.25 -2.04 -8.96
C THR A 290 20.39 -1.25 -8.31
N LEU A 291 21.54 -1.89 -8.07
CA LEU A 291 22.71 -1.26 -7.46
C LEU A 291 23.35 -0.20 -8.39
N GLU A 292 23.44 -0.50 -9.68
CA GLU A 292 23.92 0.47 -10.69
C GLU A 292 23.07 1.73 -10.72
N ILE A 293 21.73 1.58 -10.67
CA ILE A 293 20.80 2.71 -10.60
C ILE A 293 21.06 3.54 -9.33
N ILE A 294 21.18 2.91 -8.16
CA ILE A 294 21.44 3.62 -6.89
C ILE A 294 22.73 4.44 -6.96
N ASN A 295 23.82 3.84 -7.44
CA ASN A 295 25.11 4.53 -7.58
C ASN A 295 25.01 5.75 -8.51
N LYS A 296 24.27 5.61 -9.62
CA LYS A 296 24.04 6.73 -10.54
C LYS A 296 23.19 7.83 -9.92
N ILE A 297 22.14 7.50 -9.17
CA ILE A 297 21.31 8.48 -8.45
C ILE A 297 22.17 9.29 -7.47
N TRP A 298 23.05 8.63 -6.71
CA TRP A 298 23.98 9.31 -5.80
C TRP A 298 24.94 10.25 -6.54
N ASN A 299 25.58 9.78 -7.61
CA ASN A 299 26.49 10.62 -8.40
C ASN A 299 25.76 11.82 -9.04
N PHE A 300 24.57 11.59 -9.60
CA PHE A 300 23.74 12.64 -10.17
C PHE A 300 23.39 13.71 -9.12
N ARG A 301 22.96 13.29 -7.92
CA ARG A 301 22.66 14.21 -6.81
C ARG A 301 23.89 15.02 -6.38
N ILE A 302 25.08 14.40 -6.30
CA ILE A 302 26.32 15.11 -5.97
C ILE A 302 26.68 16.16 -7.02
N ILE A 303 26.59 15.83 -8.30
CA ILE A 303 27.00 16.72 -9.40
C ILE A 303 26.02 17.88 -9.58
N THR A 304 24.73 17.59 -9.52
CA THR A 304 23.67 18.55 -9.92
C THR A 304 23.04 19.28 -8.74
N GLN A 305 23.20 18.76 -7.51
CA GLN A 305 22.48 19.20 -6.32
C GLN A 305 20.94 19.07 -6.44
N ILE A 306 20.45 18.31 -7.43
CA ILE A 306 19.01 18.03 -7.59
C ILE A 306 18.57 17.05 -6.50
N PRO A 307 17.49 17.35 -5.74
CA PRO A 307 17.05 16.57 -4.59
C PRO A 307 16.25 15.32 -5.02
N VAL A 308 16.90 14.42 -5.75
CA VAL A 308 16.36 13.11 -6.11
C VAL A 308 16.73 12.08 -5.05
N CYS A 309 15.79 11.23 -4.64
CA CYS A 309 16.07 10.03 -3.86
C CYS A 309 15.50 8.78 -4.51
N PHE A 310 15.95 7.62 -4.01
CA PHE A 310 15.32 6.36 -4.30
C PHE A 310 14.64 5.75 -3.08
N THR A 311 13.66 4.90 -3.34
CA THR A 311 13.12 3.96 -2.36
C THR A 311 12.88 2.60 -3.02
N LEU A 312 12.89 1.55 -2.22
CA LEU A 312 12.72 0.18 -2.66
C LEU A 312 11.73 -0.52 -1.75
N ASP A 313 10.81 -1.28 -2.33
CA ASP A 313 9.99 -2.23 -1.60
C ASP A 313 10.58 -3.64 -1.71
N ALA A 314 9.82 -4.68 -1.38
CA ALA A 314 10.30 -6.06 -1.43
C ALA A 314 10.45 -6.58 -2.88
N GLY A 315 11.44 -6.06 -3.62
CA GLY A 315 11.77 -6.40 -5.01
C GLY A 315 12.97 -5.63 -5.55
N ALA A 316 13.21 -5.73 -6.87
CA ALA A 316 14.37 -5.12 -7.53
C ALA A 316 14.08 -3.74 -8.15
N ASN A 317 12.80 -3.38 -8.29
CA ASN A 317 12.38 -2.16 -8.97
C ASN A 317 12.65 -0.93 -8.10
N VAL A 318 13.04 0.16 -8.76
CA VAL A 318 13.50 1.38 -8.08
C VAL A 318 12.46 2.47 -8.28
N HIS A 319 11.94 3.00 -7.17
CA HIS A 319 11.12 4.19 -7.17
C HIS A 319 12.02 5.40 -7.01
N ILE A 320 11.97 6.32 -7.96
CA ILE A 320 12.74 7.57 -7.96
C ILE A 320 11.79 8.68 -7.56
N LEU A 321 12.02 9.27 -6.38
CA LEU A 321 11.17 10.30 -5.82
C LEU A 321 11.84 11.67 -5.91
N TYR A 322 11.12 12.69 -6.37
CA TYR A 322 11.65 14.04 -6.57
C TYR A 322 10.52 15.09 -6.60
N PRO A 323 10.80 16.36 -6.28
CA PRO A 323 9.79 17.41 -6.38
C PRO A 323 9.48 17.76 -7.85
N ILE A 324 8.25 18.22 -8.10
CA ILE A 324 7.76 18.49 -9.46
C ILE A 324 8.60 19.52 -10.24
N ASN A 325 9.23 20.49 -9.56
CA ASN A 325 10.00 21.55 -10.19
C ASN A 325 11.30 21.08 -10.86
N VAL A 326 11.77 19.86 -10.57
CA VAL A 326 12.96 19.25 -11.20
C VAL A 326 12.61 18.07 -12.11
N LYS A 327 11.32 17.90 -12.44
CA LYS A 327 10.84 16.73 -13.16
C LYS A 327 11.52 16.49 -14.51
N ASP A 328 11.66 17.53 -15.32
CA ASP A 328 12.20 17.39 -16.67
C ASP A 328 13.68 16.97 -16.62
N GLN A 329 14.45 17.54 -15.70
CA GLN A 329 15.87 17.19 -15.48
C GLN A 329 16.02 15.74 -15.02
N VAL A 330 15.15 15.28 -14.11
CA VAL A 330 15.18 13.89 -13.63
C VAL A 330 14.73 12.92 -14.72
N LEU A 331 13.72 13.26 -15.54
CA LEU A 331 13.30 12.41 -16.66
C LEU A 331 14.37 12.34 -17.76
N GLU A 332 15.07 13.45 -18.03
CA GLU A 332 16.22 13.45 -18.94
C GLU A 332 17.33 12.52 -18.43
N PHE A 333 17.69 12.62 -17.14
CA PHE A 333 18.64 11.70 -16.50
C PHE A 333 18.20 10.24 -16.60
N ILE A 334 16.91 9.95 -16.34
CA ILE A 334 16.37 8.60 -16.48
C ILE A 334 16.53 8.08 -17.90
N ASN A 335 16.12 8.86 -18.91
CA ASN A 335 16.18 8.45 -20.31
C ASN A 335 17.62 8.28 -20.82
N ASN A 336 18.54 9.13 -20.37
CA ASN A 336 19.93 9.12 -20.84
C ASN A 336 20.78 8.07 -20.12
N GLU A 337 20.54 7.85 -18.83
CA GLU A 337 21.44 7.05 -17.99
C GLU A 337 20.82 5.83 -17.32
N LEU A 338 19.53 5.87 -16.94
CA LEU A 338 18.95 4.81 -16.10
C LEU A 338 18.11 3.79 -16.88
N ILE A 339 17.50 4.20 -17.99
CA ILE A 339 16.55 3.38 -18.75
C ILE A 339 17.19 2.09 -19.29
N ILE A 340 18.51 2.11 -19.51
CA ILE A 340 19.29 0.96 -19.98
C ILE A 340 19.29 -0.20 -18.98
N TYR A 341 19.13 0.10 -17.69
CA TYR A 341 19.08 -0.90 -16.61
C TYR A 341 17.68 -1.47 -16.40
N CYS A 342 16.66 -0.90 -17.05
CA CYS A 342 15.27 -1.34 -16.96
C CYS A 342 14.99 -2.46 -17.97
N GLN A 343 14.23 -3.46 -17.56
CA GLN A 343 13.70 -4.48 -18.45
C GLN A 343 12.83 -3.82 -19.53
N ASN A 344 13.14 -4.15 -20.79
CA ASN A 344 12.50 -3.57 -21.99
C ASN A 344 12.57 -2.03 -22.05
N ARG A 345 13.50 -1.40 -21.32
CA ARG A 345 13.62 0.07 -21.24
C ARG A 345 12.32 0.74 -20.78
N GLN A 346 11.63 0.14 -19.81
CA GLN A 346 10.33 0.63 -19.33
C GLN A 346 10.41 1.23 -17.92
N TYR A 347 9.70 2.34 -17.74
CA TYR A 347 9.40 2.95 -16.46
C TYR A 347 7.96 3.46 -16.43
N ILE A 348 7.46 3.78 -15.24
CA ILE A 348 6.13 4.34 -15.03
C ILE A 348 6.28 5.69 -14.33
N CYS A 349 5.67 6.75 -14.87
CA CYS A 349 5.59 8.04 -14.20
C CYS A 349 4.32 8.11 -13.35
N ASP A 350 4.50 8.39 -12.07
CA ASP A 350 3.43 8.63 -11.11
C ASP A 350 3.72 9.88 -10.26
N GLN A 351 2.76 10.22 -9.40
CA GLN A 351 2.83 11.32 -8.47
C GLN A 351 1.88 11.07 -7.30
N ILE A 352 1.95 11.94 -6.29
CA ILE A 352 1.05 11.86 -5.14
C ILE A 352 -0.42 12.05 -5.56
N GLY A 353 -1.27 11.15 -5.08
CA GLY A 353 -2.72 11.12 -5.29
C GLY A 353 -3.51 11.36 -4.01
N ILE A 354 -4.82 11.12 -4.07
CA ILE A 354 -5.77 11.50 -2.99
C ILE A 354 -6.49 10.32 -2.31
N GLY A 355 -6.21 9.08 -2.74
CA GLY A 355 -6.86 7.87 -2.24
C GLY A 355 -7.86 7.26 -3.21
N ALA A 356 -8.73 6.41 -2.68
CA ALA A 356 -9.71 5.67 -3.44
C ALA A 356 -10.90 6.55 -3.88
N VAL A 357 -11.42 6.27 -5.06
CA VAL A 357 -12.53 7.00 -5.69
C VAL A 357 -13.58 6.05 -6.23
N LEU A 358 -14.85 6.39 -6.01
CA LEU A 358 -15.99 5.73 -6.64
C LEU A 358 -16.02 6.15 -8.12
N ILE A 359 -16.17 5.21 -9.04
CA ILE A 359 -16.11 5.46 -10.49
C ILE A 359 -17.27 4.84 -11.27
#